data_AF-A0A418PS84-F1
#
_entry.id   AF-A0A418PS84-F1
#
_cell.length_a   1.000
_cell.length_b   1.000
_cell.length_c   1.000
_cell.angle_alpha   90.00
_cell.angle_beta   90.00
_cell.angle_gamma   90.00
#
_symmetry.space_group_name_H-M   'P 1'
#
loop_
_entity.id
_entity.type
_entity.pdbx_description
1 polymer ?
#
loop_
_entity_poly.entity_id
_entity_poly.type
_entity_poly.pdbx_seq_one_letter_code
_entity_poly.pdbx_strand_id
1 'polypeptide(L)'
;MNQHFTQLKKAIEVFHSYGISLTGNRKNAHLIQQLNMDPIFVNGLIFELEYHLQVVIQEEKLKKALTPKEIIDLLLEIPQDN
;
A
#
# COMPACT_ATOMS: atom_id res chain seq x y z
N MET A 1 -12.04 18.88 -2.34
CA MET A 1 -11.16 17.98 -1.56
C MET A 1 -10.12 17.40 -2.51
N ASN A 2 -8.83 17.44 -2.16
CA ASN A 2 -7.78 16.91 -3.03
C ASN A 2 -7.90 15.37 -3.09
N GLN A 3 -8.12 14.79 -4.28
CA GLN A 3 -8.36 13.34 -4.42
C GLN A 3 -7.18 12.52 -3.87
N HIS A 4 -5.95 12.99 -4.09
CA HIS A 4 -4.73 12.40 -3.51
C HIS A 4 -4.74 12.33 -1.98
N PHE A 5 -5.28 13.34 -1.30
CA PHE A 5 -5.36 13.33 0.16
C PHE A 5 -6.36 12.28 0.66
N THR A 6 -7.47 12.11 -0.06
CA THR A 6 -8.51 11.12 0.29
C THR A 6 -7.99 9.70 0.06
N GLN A 7 -7.26 9.47 -1.04
CA GLN A 7 -6.62 8.19 -1.34
C GLN A 7 -5.54 7.85 -0.31
N LEU A 8 -4.66 8.80 -0.01
CA LEU A 8 -3.62 8.58 1.00
C LEU A 8 -4.24 8.22 2.35
N LYS A 9 -5.32 8.91 2.75
CA LYS A 9 -6.04 8.60 3.98
C LYS A 9 -6.58 7.17 3.99
N LYS A 10 -7.25 6.75 2.91
CA LYS A 10 -7.75 5.37 2.76
C LYS A 10 -6.62 4.34 2.79
N ALA A 11 -5.52 4.60 2.08
CA ALA A 11 -4.36 3.72 2.11
C ALA A 11 -3.81 3.56 3.53
N ILE A 12 -3.66 4.68 4.26
CA ILE A 12 -3.24 4.67 5.67
C ILE A 12 -4.19 3.83 6.53
N GLU A 13 -5.49 3.96 6.34
CA GLU A 13 -6.50 3.19 7.09
C GLU A 13 -6.36 1.68 6.83
N VAL A 14 -6.13 1.26 5.58
CA VAL A 14 -5.88 -0.15 5.23
C VAL A 14 -4.55 -0.64 5.83
N PHE A 15 -3.45 0.12 5.74
CA PHE A 15 -2.20 -0.28 6.40
C PHE A 15 -2.38 -0.45 7.92
N HIS A 16 -3.15 0.44 8.55
CA HIS A 16 -3.45 0.36 9.98
C HIS A 16 -4.31 -0.86 10.33
N SER A 17 -5.26 -1.29 9.49
CA SER A 17 -6.07 -2.51 9.74
C SER A 17 -5.22 -3.78 9.75
N TYR A 18 -4.10 -3.79 9.02
CA TYR A 18 -3.09 -4.86 9.02
C TYR A 18 -2.04 -4.70 10.14
N GLY A 19 -2.18 -3.71 11.03
CA GLY A 19 -1.23 -3.45 12.11
C GLY A 19 0.08 -2.77 11.66
N ILE A 20 0.12 -2.25 10.43
CA ILE A 20 1.31 -1.62 9.84
C ILE A 20 1.22 -0.11 10.07
N SER A 21 2.05 0.41 10.96
CA SER A 21 2.17 1.85 11.15
C SER A 21 3.06 2.49 10.07
N LEU A 22 2.52 3.49 9.35
CA LEU A 22 3.24 4.23 8.31
C LEU A 22 4.12 5.38 8.86
N THR A 23 4.46 5.33 10.14
CA THR A 23 5.25 6.35 10.82
C THR A 23 6.70 5.91 11.05
N GLY A 24 7.62 6.87 11.07
CA GLY A 24 9.04 6.64 11.37
C GLY A 24 9.70 5.64 10.41
N ASN A 25 10.48 4.70 10.96
CA ASN A 25 11.23 3.71 10.19
C ASN A 25 10.36 2.56 9.66
N ARG A 26 9.17 2.34 10.22
CA ARG A 26 8.29 1.21 9.84
C ARG A 26 7.73 1.33 8.43
N LYS A 27 7.55 2.55 7.91
CA LYS A 27 7.11 2.76 6.51
C LYS A 27 8.11 2.26 5.47
N ASN A 28 9.40 2.19 5.83
CA ASN A 28 10.46 1.69 4.96
C ASN A 28 10.80 0.21 5.28
N ALA A 29 10.05 -0.41 6.19
CA ALA A 29 10.34 -1.77 6.61
C ALA A 29 9.83 -2.75 5.56
N HIS A 30 10.64 -3.75 5.22
CA HIS A 30 10.25 -4.83 4.33
C HIS A 30 9.09 -5.61 4.95
N LEU A 31 7.97 -5.73 4.22
CA LEU A 31 6.72 -6.35 4.70
C LEU A 31 6.95 -7.77 5.24
N ILE A 32 7.63 -8.62 4.46
CA ILE A 32 7.93 -10.00 4.86
C ILE A 32 9.13 -10.06 5.82
N GLN A 33 10.27 -9.50 5.46
CA GLN A 33 11.53 -9.73 6.19
C GLN A 33 11.66 -8.95 7.52
N GLN A 34 11.01 -7.80 7.64
CA GLN A 34 11.17 -6.90 8.80
C GLN A 34 9.88 -6.70 9.58
N LEU A 35 8.74 -6.66 8.89
CA LEU A 35 7.42 -6.64 9.52
C LEU A 35 6.87 -8.05 9.80
N ASN A 36 7.60 -9.11 9.40
CA ASN A 36 7.24 -10.52 9.60
C ASN A 36 5.82 -10.85 9.11
N MET A 37 5.37 -10.17 8.05
CA MET A 37 4.09 -10.50 7.44
C MET A 37 4.19 -11.78 6.63
N ASP A 38 3.22 -12.65 6.82
CA ASP A 38 3.05 -13.80 5.95
C ASP A 38 2.60 -13.32 4.55
N PRO A 39 3.16 -13.88 3.46
CA PRO A 39 2.81 -13.52 2.08
C PRO A 39 1.30 -13.51 1.79
N ILE A 40 0.51 -14.36 2.45
CA ILE A 40 -0.95 -14.39 2.30
C ILE A 40 -1.56 -13.06 2.75
N PHE A 41 -1.10 -12.49 3.87
CA PHE A 41 -1.57 -11.18 4.34
C PHE A 41 -1.04 -10.04 3.47
N VAL A 42 0.17 -10.17 2.90
CA VAL A 42 0.67 -9.17 1.94
C VAL A 42 -0.23 -9.14 0.71
N ASN A 43 -0.63 -10.29 0.18
CA ASN A 43 -1.57 -10.35 -0.95
C ASN A 43 -2.94 -9.77 -0.58
N GLY A 44 -3.45 -10.07 0.62
CA GLY A 44 -4.70 -9.47 1.13
C GLY A 44 -4.62 -7.95 1.25
N LEU A 45 -3.51 -7.43 1.79
CA LEU A 45 -3.24 -6.01 1.91
C LEU A 45 -3.26 -5.31 0.55
N ILE A 46 -2.58 -5.87 -0.46
CA ILE A 46 -2.58 -5.32 -1.82
C ILE A 46 -4.00 -5.30 -2.39
N PHE A 47 -4.73 -6.41 -2.29
CA PHE A 47 -6.11 -6.50 -2.76
C PHE A 47 -7.02 -5.46 -2.10
N GLU A 48 -6.91 -5.27 -0.78
CA GLU A 48 -7.70 -4.26 -0.08
C GLU A 48 -7.35 -2.84 -0.51
N LEU A 49 -6.07 -2.54 -0.75
CA LEU A 49 -5.65 -1.24 -1.26
C LEU A 49 -6.24 -0.98 -2.64
N GLU A 50 -6.12 -1.93 -3.56
CA GLU A 50 -6.70 -1.86 -4.91
C GLU A 50 -8.22 -1.64 -4.85
N TYR A 51 -8.92 -2.41 -4.01
CA TYR A 51 -10.36 -2.31 -3.84
C TYR A 51 -10.80 -0.96 -3.25
N HIS A 52 -10.17 -0.47 -2.18
CA HIS A 52 -10.59 0.78 -1.53
C HIS A 52 -10.26 2.03 -2.36
N LEU A 53 -9.20 1.94 -3.16
CA LEU A 53 -8.70 3.03 -4.00
C LEU A 53 -9.25 2.97 -5.43
N GLN A 54 -9.87 1.85 -5.82
CA GLN A 54 -10.39 1.57 -7.16
C GLN A 54 -9.27 1.67 -8.22
N VAL A 55 -8.10 1.13 -7.89
CA VAL A 55 -6.92 1.08 -8.77
C VAL A 55 -6.45 -0.35 -8.91
N VAL A 56 -5.75 -0.65 -10.01
CA VAL A 56 -5.10 -1.95 -10.21
C VAL A 56 -3.61 -1.71 -10.37
N ILE A 57 -2.82 -2.34 -9.51
CA ILE A 57 -1.36 -2.26 -9.56
C ILE A 57 -0.88 -3.42 -10.43
N GLN A 58 -0.03 -3.11 -11.42
CA GLN A 58 0.57 -4.13 -12.26
C GLN A 58 1.44 -5.06 -11.40
N GLU A 59 1.29 -6.38 -11.59
CA GLU A 59 1.99 -7.40 -10.80
C GLU A 59 3.53 -7.24 -10.85
N GLU A 60 4.06 -6.81 -12.00
CA GLU A 60 5.49 -6.51 -12.17
C GLU A 60 5.99 -5.38 -11.25
N LYS A 61 5.14 -4.38 -10.99
CA LYS A 61 5.44 -3.27 -10.08
C LYS A 61 5.32 -3.73 -8.62
N LEU A 62 4.34 -4.57 -8.31
CA LEU A 62 4.18 -5.17 -6.98
C LEU A 62 5.39 -6.00 -6.56
N LYS A 63 5.98 -6.78 -7.48
CA LYS A 63 7.21 -7.56 -7.21
C LYS A 63 8.39 -6.70 -6.76
N LYS A 64 8.38 -5.40 -7.08
CA LYS A 64 9.42 -4.44 -6.69
C LYS A 64 9.04 -3.64 -5.44
N ALA A 65 7.76 -3.59 -5.07
CA ALA A 65 7.28 -2.88 -3.90
C ALA A 65 7.23 -3.81 -2.68
N LEU A 66 8.29 -3.76 -1.89
CA LEU A 66 8.48 -4.64 -0.73
C LEU A 66 8.24 -3.91 0.59
N THR A 67 8.10 -2.59 0.54
CA THR A 67 7.86 -1.72 1.70
C THR A 67 6.52 -0.98 1.60
N PRO A 68 5.90 -0.62 2.73
CA PRO A 68 4.66 0.17 2.74
C PRO A 68 4.79 1.49 1.96
N LYS A 69 5.93 2.16 2.07
CA LYS A 69 6.20 3.40 1.34
C LYS A 69 6.20 3.18 -0.18
N GLU A 70 6.89 2.15 -0.68
CA GLU A 70 6.93 1.88 -2.12
C GLU A 70 5.54 1.57 -2.68
N ILE A 71 4.69 0.86 -1.92
CA ILE A 71 3.30 0.62 -2.33
C ILE A 71 2.54 1.93 -2.42
N ILE A 72 2.68 2.83 -1.43
CA ILE A 72 2.03 4.15 -1.46
C ILE A 72 2.54 4.99 -2.64
N ASP A 73 3.84 4.98 -2.89
CA ASP A 73 4.45 5.72 -4.01
C ASP A 73 3.88 5.19 -5.35
N LEU A 74 3.77 3.86 -5.52
CA LEU A 74 3.12 3.25 -6.69
C LEU A 74 1.65 3.66 -6.84
N LEU A 75 0.90 3.68 -5.74
CA LEU A 75 -0.51 4.08 -5.74
C LEU A 75 -0.69 5.54 -6.18
N LEU A 76 0.23 6.43 -5.80
CA LEU A 76 0.21 7.84 -6.17
C LEU A 76 0.66 8.09 -7.63
N GLU A 77 1.46 7.19 -8.20
CA GLU A 77 1.92 7.27 -9.59
C GLU A 77 0.88 6.84 -10.63
N ILE A 78 -0.15 6.08 -10.24
CA ILE A 78 -1.17 5.60 -11.19
C ILE A 78 -2.06 6.78 -11.60
N PRO A 79 -2.08 7.17 -12.90
CA PRO A 79 -2.99 8.18 -13.40
C PRO A 79 -4.43 7.74 -13.16
N GLN A 80 -5.20 8.60 -12.52
CA GLN A 80 -6.61 8.34 -12.29
C GLN A 80 -7.37 8.88 -13.50
N ASP A 81 -7.73 8.01 -14.44
CA ASP A 81 -8.76 8.33 -15.42
C ASP A 81 -10.09 8.42 -14.68
N ASN A 82 -10.53 9.64 -14.36
CA ASN A 82 -11.93 9.94 -14.05
C ASN A 82 -12.70 10.17 -15.34
#